data_AF-G3ING1-F1
#
_entry.id   AF-G3ING1-F1
#
_cell.length_a   1.000
_cell.length_b   1.000
_cell.length_c   1.000
_cell.angle_alpha   90.00
_cell.angle_beta   90.00
_cell.angle_gamma   90.00
#
_symmetry.space_group_name_H-M   'P 1'
#
loop_
_entity.id
_entity.type
_entity.pdbx_description
1 polymer ?
#
loop_
_entity_poly.entity_id
_entity_poly.type
_entity_poly.pdbx_seq_one_letter_code
_entity_poly.pdbx_strand_id
1 'polypeptide(L)'
;MNRLYCVTLDREKEIIRQAALQQTKEMDLSVVRLMFTAFLPDSTGSFTRRLEPVVSDAIYDSNDIQIRFYEEEENGGFWEGFGDFSPTDVHRQFAIVFKTPKYKDVNITKPASVFVQLRRKSDLETSEPKPFLYYPEIKGTWVV
;
A
#
# COMPACT_ATOMS: atom_id res chain seq x y z
N MET A 1 22.47 46.30 -2.02
CA MET A 1 22.62 44.90 -1.56
C MET A 1 21.48 43.95 -1.98
N ASN A 2 20.57 44.29 -2.91
CA ASN A 2 19.38 43.46 -3.23
C ASN A 2 19.31 42.85 -4.65
N ARG A 3 20.21 43.20 -5.59
CA ARG A 3 20.15 42.66 -6.96
C ARG A 3 20.83 41.29 -7.13
N LEU A 4 21.83 40.97 -6.31
CA LEU A 4 22.56 39.70 -6.37
C LEU A 4 21.71 38.50 -5.89
N TYR A 5 20.89 38.68 -4.85
CA TYR A 5 19.97 37.64 -4.34
C TYR A 5 18.86 37.26 -5.34
N CYS A 6 18.40 38.22 -6.15
CA CYS A 6 17.39 37.99 -7.19
C CYS A 6 17.93 37.08 -8.31
N VAL A 7 19.15 37.36 -8.78
CA VAL A 7 19.80 36.59 -9.86
C VAL A 7 20.15 35.17 -9.42
N THR A 8 20.54 34.97 -8.16
CA THR A 8 20.82 33.62 -7.61
C THR A 8 19.55 32.80 -7.46
N LEU A 9 18.44 33.40 -6.99
CA LEU A 9 17.15 32.69 -6.88
C LEU A 9 16.60 32.26 -8.24
N ASP A 10 16.73 33.09 -9.27
CA ASP A 10 16.24 32.74 -10.61
C ASP A 10 17.07 31.62 -11.25
N ARG A 11 18.38 31.62 -11.01
CA ARG A 11 19.26 30.52 -11.44
C ARG A 11 18.97 29.22 -10.69
N GLU A 12 18.78 29.29 -9.37
CA GLU A 12 18.42 28.13 -8.55
C GLU A 12 17.07 27.54 -8.97
N LYS A 13 16.07 28.40 -9.25
CA LYS A 13 14.77 27.97 -9.79
C LYS A 13 14.91 27.26 -11.13
N GLU A 14 15.73 27.78 -12.04
CA GLU A 14 15.93 27.14 -13.34
C GLU A 14 16.64 25.78 -13.19
N ILE A 15 17.61 25.67 -12.27
CA ILE A 15 18.26 24.39 -11.95
C ILE A 15 17.23 23.38 -11.41
N ILE A 16 16.39 23.80 -10.46
CA ILE A 16 15.34 22.93 -9.90
C ILE A 16 14.35 22.52 -11.00
N ARG A 17 13.95 23.45 -11.87
CA ARG A 17 13.02 23.18 -12.97
C ARG A 17 13.58 22.17 -13.96
N GLN A 18 14.82 22.35 -14.42
CA GLN A 18 15.47 21.43 -15.35
C GLN A 18 15.67 20.04 -14.72
N ALA A 19 16.10 20.00 -13.46
CA ALA A 19 16.23 18.76 -12.70
C ALA A 19 14.89 18.02 -12.56
N ALA A 20 13.81 18.75 -12.22
CA ALA A 20 12.47 18.18 -12.12
C ALA A 20 11.98 17.61 -13.46
N LEU A 21 12.17 18.33 -14.57
CA LEU A 21 11.79 17.86 -15.91
C LEU A 21 12.55 16.60 -16.33
N GLN A 22 13.82 16.48 -15.95
CA GLN A 22 14.61 15.28 -16.23
C GLN A 22 14.20 14.11 -15.34
N GLN A 23 14.10 14.34 -14.03
CA GLN A 23 13.76 13.29 -13.06
C GLN A 23 12.34 12.75 -13.24
N THR A 24 11.39 13.58 -13.70
CA THR A 24 10.02 13.14 -13.99
C THR A 24 9.97 12.07 -15.08
N LYS A 25 10.94 12.02 -16.01
CA LYS A 25 10.99 11.02 -17.08
C LYS A 25 11.40 9.63 -16.60
N GLU A 26 12.08 9.56 -15.46
CA GLU A 26 12.66 8.33 -14.89
C GLU A 26 11.99 7.97 -13.56
N MET A 27 10.93 8.67 -13.17
CA MET A 27 10.25 8.49 -11.89
C MET A 27 9.30 7.28 -11.95
N ASP A 28 9.61 6.27 -11.14
CA ASP A 28 8.72 5.14 -10.87
C ASP A 28 7.76 5.51 -9.73
N LEU A 29 6.49 5.69 -10.07
CA LEU A 29 5.44 6.03 -9.10
C LEU A 29 5.03 4.83 -8.23
N SER A 30 5.49 3.62 -8.58
CA SER A 30 5.08 2.38 -7.93
C SER A 30 6.03 1.93 -6.81
N VAL A 31 7.15 2.62 -6.61
CA VAL A 31 8.14 2.27 -5.58
C VAL A 31 8.63 3.52 -4.88
N VAL A 32 8.53 3.56 -3.56
CA VAL A 32 9.07 4.63 -2.73
C VAL A 32 10.03 4.08 -1.69
N ARG A 33 11.04 4.87 -1.30
CA ARG A 33 11.92 4.58 -0.16
C ARG A 33 11.83 5.75 0.82
N LEU A 34 11.83 5.46 2.12
CA LEU A 34 11.88 6.48 3.14
C LEU A 34 13.34 6.85 3.42
N MET A 35 13.64 8.14 3.43
CA MET A 35 14.96 8.65 3.82
C MET A 35 14.86 9.32 5.18
N PHE A 36 15.60 8.83 6.15
CA PHE A 36 15.69 9.40 7.48
C PHE A 36 16.99 10.17 7.61
N THR A 37 16.90 11.47 7.95
CA THR A 37 18.06 12.30 8.25
C THR A 37 17.87 12.89 9.64
N ALA A 38 18.72 12.50 10.58
CA ALA A 38 18.72 13.07 11.92
C ALA A 38 19.54 14.37 11.95
N PHE A 39 19.05 15.36 12.68
CA PHE A 39 19.75 16.63 12.90
C PHE A 39 20.03 16.78 14.40
N LEU A 40 21.28 17.02 14.73
CA LEU A 40 21.73 17.27 16.10
C LEU A 40 21.76 18.78 16.38
N PRO A 41 21.53 19.21 17.64
CA PRO A 41 21.68 20.60 18.03
C PRO A 41 23.15 21.04 17.89
N ASP A 42 23.34 22.26 17.42
CA ASP A 42 24.60 22.99 17.45
C ASP A 42 24.77 23.77 18.76
N SER A 43 25.87 24.52 18.88
CA SER A 43 26.16 25.34 20.06
C SER A 43 25.14 26.44 20.33
N THR A 44 24.29 26.79 19.36
CA THR A 44 23.21 27.78 19.50
C THR A 44 21.88 27.14 19.91
N GLY A 45 21.83 25.81 20.03
CA GLY A 45 20.61 25.04 20.25
C GLY A 45 19.81 24.79 18.96
N SER A 46 20.32 25.20 17.81
CA SER A 46 19.66 25.00 16.51
C SER A 46 20.02 23.62 15.94
N PHE A 47 19.04 22.90 15.40
CA PHE A 47 19.25 21.55 14.86
C PHE A 47 19.83 21.59 13.43
N THR A 48 21.10 21.93 13.28
CA THR A 48 21.75 22.15 11.97
C THR A 48 22.76 21.06 11.59
N ARG A 49 23.20 20.24 12.55
CA ARG A 49 24.20 19.19 12.31
C ARG A 49 23.54 17.93 11.79
N ARG A 50 23.49 17.75 10.47
CA ARG A 50 22.94 16.53 9.84
C ARG A 50 23.86 15.33 10.03
N LEU A 51 23.29 14.17 10.36
CA LEU A 51 23.95 12.88 10.26
C LEU A 51 23.83 12.33 8.83
N GLU A 52 24.57 11.26 8.54
CA GLU A 52 24.44 10.54 7.28
C GLU A 52 23.01 10.01 7.13
N PRO A 53 22.36 10.26 5.98
CA PRO A 53 21.00 9.80 5.75
C PRO A 53 20.97 8.27 5.68
N VAL A 54 19.94 7.67 6.25
CA VAL A 54 19.67 6.24 6.13
C VAL A 54 18.41 6.07 5.29
N VAL A 55 18.50 5.19 4.28
CA VAL A 55 17.39 4.89 3.36
C VAL A 55 16.80 3.54 3.74
N SER A 56 15.48 3.45 3.83
CA SER A 56 14.78 2.20 4.07
C SER A 56 14.84 1.25 2.87
N ASP A 57 14.39 0.02 3.08
CA ASP A 57 14.02 -0.86 1.98
C ASP A 57 12.90 -0.25 1.11
N ALA A 58 12.76 -0.77 -0.11
CA ALA A 58 11.76 -0.34 -1.07
C ALA A 58 10.34 -0.68 -0.58
N ILE A 59 9.44 0.28 -0.68
CA ILE A 59 8.02 0.13 -0.40
C ILE A 59 7.26 0.21 -1.72
N TYR A 60 6.55 -0.86 -2.04
CA TYR A 60 5.84 -1.01 -3.30
C TYR A 60 4.42 -0.44 -3.22
N ASP A 61 3.89 -0.01 -4.36
CA ASP A 61 2.60 0.64 -4.54
C ASP A 61 1.46 -0.19 -3.93
N SER A 62 0.53 0.51 -3.28
CA SER A 62 -0.78 -0.02 -2.91
C SER A 62 -1.56 -0.63 -4.09
N ASN A 63 -1.24 -0.26 -5.33
CA ASN A 63 -1.85 -0.89 -6.52
C ASN A 63 -1.40 -2.35 -6.74
N ASP A 64 -0.27 -2.75 -6.17
CA ASP A 64 0.34 -4.08 -6.35
C ASP A 64 -0.11 -5.10 -5.29
N ILE A 65 -1.02 -4.73 -4.39
CA ILE A 65 -1.57 -5.66 -3.39
C ILE A 65 -2.98 -6.11 -3.78
N GLN A 66 -3.33 -7.34 -3.45
CA GLN A 66 -4.70 -7.86 -3.50
C GLN A 66 -4.94 -8.79 -2.31
N ILE A 67 -6.19 -8.80 -1.82
CA ILE A 67 -6.63 -9.70 -0.75
C ILE A 67 -7.28 -10.90 -1.41
N ARG A 68 -6.67 -12.07 -1.28
CA ARG A 68 -7.13 -13.31 -1.91
C ARG A 68 -7.83 -14.19 -0.89
N PHE A 69 -9.06 -14.56 -1.19
CA PHE A 69 -9.82 -15.61 -0.54
C PHE A 69 -9.73 -16.87 -1.39
N TYR A 70 -9.50 -18.03 -0.78
CA TYR A 70 -9.45 -19.28 -1.52
C TYR A 70 -9.83 -20.49 -0.69
N GLU A 71 -10.25 -21.55 -1.37
CA GLU A 71 -10.58 -22.85 -0.81
C GLU A 71 -10.07 -23.94 -1.75
N GLU A 72 -9.43 -24.95 -1.18
CA GLU A 72 -8.97 -26.16 -1.88
C GLU A 72 -9.85 -27.32 -1.45
N GLU A 73 -10.59 -27.93 -2.38
CA GLU A 73 -11.40 -29.11 -2.15
C GLU A 73 -10.59 -30.39 -2.42
N GLU A 74 -10.87 -31.46 -1.66
CA GLU A 74 -10.20 -32.77 -1.81
C GLU A 74 -10.39 -33.41 -3.21
N ASN A 75 -11.44 -33.01 -3.93
CA ASN A 75 -11.76 -33.50 -5.28
C ASN A 75 -10.96 -32.78 -6.40
N GLY A 76 -10.04 -31.87 -6.05
CA GLY A 76 -9.29 -31.04 -7.00
C GLY A 76 -10.02 -29.77 -7.42
N GLY A 77 -11.15 -29.45 -6.79
CA GLY A 77 -11.83 -28.16 -6.92
C GLY A 77 -11.01 -27.04 -6.27
N PHE A 78 -10.83 -25.94 -6.99
CA PHE A 78 -10.16 -24.75 -6.49
C PHE A 78 -11.07 -23.54 -6.68
N TRP A 79 -11.37 -22.84 -5.60
CA TRP A 79 -12.08 -21.56 -5.65
C TRP A 79 -11.16 -20.43 -5.20
N GLU A 80 -11.19 -19.30 -5.92
CA GLU A 80 -10.61 -18.04 -5.44
C GLU A 80 -11.54 -16.85 -5.68
N GLY A 81 -11.44 -15.87 -4.80
CA GLY A 81 -12.11 -14.58 -4.90
C GLY A 81 -11.23 -13.45 -4.34
N PHE A 82 -11.41 -12.23 -4.83
CA PHE A 82 -10.60 -11.09 -4.42
C PHE A 82 -11.43 -10.07 -3.64
N GLY A 83 -10.88 -9.59 -2.52
CA GLY A 83 -11.45 -8.47 -1.79
C GLY A 83 -11.47 -7.22 -2.65
N ASP A 84 -12.60 -6.52 -2.62
CA ASP A 84 -12.81 -5.28 -3.36
C ASP A 84 -12.42 -4.08 -2.49
N PHE A 85 -11.48 -3.27 -2.97
CA PHE A 85 -11.03 -2.05 -2.30
C PHE A 85 -10.40 -1.09 -3.31
N SER A 86 -10.50 0.21 -3.03
CA SER A 86 -9.83 1.29 -3.76
C SER A 86 -8.44 1.54 -3.19
N PRO A 87 -7.48 2.11 -3.97
CA PRO A 87 -6.22 2.61 -3.41
C PRO A 87 -6.43 3.60 -2.24
N THR A 88 -7.54 4.32 -2.23
CA THR A 88 -7.91 5.23 -1.13
C THR A 88 -8.28 4.51 0.18
N ASP A 89 -8.65 3.24 0.11
CA ASP A 89 -8.98 2.40 1.27
C ASP A 89 -7.72 1.78 1.92
N VAL A 90 -6.54 2.02 1.34
CA VAL A 90 -5.25 1.62 1.90
C VAL A 90 -4.74 2.73 2.83
N HIS A 91 -4.95 2.55 4.12
CA HIS A 91 -4.55 3.51 5.13
C HIS A 91 -3.05 3.43 5.41
N ARG A 92 -2.30 4.40 4.85
CA ARG A 92 -0.86 4.62 5.12
C ARG A 92 0.00 3.35 4.99
N GLN A 93 -0.33 2.45 4.05
CA GLN A 93 0.39 1.19 3.78
C GLN A 93 0.36 0.13 4.91
N PHE A 94 -0.33 0.37 6.04
CA PHE A 94 -0.38 -0.58 7.16
C PHE A 94 -1.75 -1.23 7.39
N ALA A 95 -2.81 -0.66 6.82
CA ALA A 95 -4.15 -1.22 6.92
C ALA A 95 -4.88 -1.10 5.59
N ILE A 96 -5.74 -2.08 5.30
CA ILE A 96 -6.59 -2.09 4.10
C ILE A 96 -8.03 -2.29 4.58
N VAL A 97 -8.90 -1.36 4.24
CA VAL A 97 -10.35 -1.55 4.35
C VAL A 97 -10.83 -2.16 3.05
N PHE A 98 -11.61 -3.24 3.11
CA PHE A 98 -12.06 -3.93 1.92
C PHE A 98 -13.44 -4.55 2.11
N LYS A 99 -14.12 -4.83 1.00
CA LYS A 99 -15.35 -5.62 0.95
C LYS A 99 -15.01 -7.06 0.62
N THR A 100 -15.55 -7.97 1.43
CA THR A 100 -15.39 -9.41 1.25
C THR A 100 -16.02 -9.85 -0.09
N PRO A 101 -15.37 -10.70 -0.90
CA PRO A 101 -15.97 -11.22 -2.11
C PRO A 101 -17.18 -12.10 -1.81
N LYS A 102 -18.05 -12.32 -2.81
CA LYS A 102 -19.12 -13.31 -2.69
C LYS A 102 -18.52 -14.72 -2.68
N TYR A 103 -19.00 -15.58 -1.79
CA TYR A 103 -18.62 -16.99 -1.82
C TYR A 103 -19.16 -17.69 -3.08
N LYS A 104 -18.51 -18.80 -3.47
CA LYS A 104 -18.81 -19.54 -4.72
C LYS A 104 -20.29 -19.91 -4.85
N ASP A 105 -20.91 -20.32 -3.74
CA ASP A 105 -22.33 -20.58 -3.63
C ASP A 105 -22.93 -19.69 -2.54
N VAL A 106 -23.88 -18.84 -2.91
CA VAL A 106 -24.53 -17.91 -1.98
C VAL A 106 -25.61 -18.61 -1.13
N ASN A 107 -26.05 -19.81 -1.53
CA ASN A 107 -27.09 -20.57 -0.85
C ASN A 107 -26.54 -21.68 0.05
N ILE A 108 -25.36 -21.48 0.64
CA ILE A 108 -24.84 -22.41 1.66
C ILE A 108 -25.84 -22.53 2.82
N THR A 109 -25.92 -23.73 3.41
CA THR A 109 -26.75 -24.02 4.59
C THR A 109 -25.91 -24.20 5.86
N LYS A 110 -24.60 -24.40 5.72
CA LYS A 110 -23.61 -24.54 6.78
C LYS A 110 -22.48 -23.53 6.56
N PRO A 111 -21.78 -23.09 7.62
CA PRO A 111 -20.61 -22.24 7.46
C PRO A 111 -19.55 -22.90 6.56
N ALA A 112 -18.98 -22.13 5.64
CA ALA A 112 -17.93 -22.58 4.74
C ALA A 112 -16.57 -22.00 5.18
N SER A 113 -15.58 -22.87 5.37
CA SER A 113 -14.23 -22.48 5.80
C SER A 113 -13.35 -22.24 4.59
N VAL A 114 -12.79 -21.04 4.50
CA VAL A 114 -11.85 -20.63 3.46
C VAL A 114 -10.61 -20.04 4.10
N PHE A 115 -9.60 -19.74 3.30
CA PHE A 115 -8.43 -18.98 3.72
C PHE A 115 -8.43 -17.59 3.09
N VAL A 116 -7.90 -16.62 3.83
CA VAL A 116 -7.61 -15.26 3.36
C VAL A 116 -6.12 -14.97 3.50
N GLN A 117 -5.53 -14.36 2.47
CA GLN A 117 -4.13 -13.96 2.48
C GLN A 117 -3.90 -12.70 1.64
N LEU A 118 -2.80 -12.00 1.92
CA LEU A 118 -2.30 -10.96 1.03
C LEU A 118 -1.52 -11.62 -0.11
N ARG A 119 -1.75 -11.16 -1.33
CA ARG A 119 -0.98 -11.56 -2.52
C ARG A 119 -0.49 -10.32 -3.24
N ARG A 120 0.77 -10.30 -3.65
CA ARG A 120 1.31 -9.26 -4.52
C ARG A 120 0.95 -9.58 -5.98
N LYS A 121 0.53 -8.60 -6.78
CA LYS A 121 0.11 -8.84 -8.18
C LYS A 121 1.31 -9.06 -9.11
N SER A 122 2.45 -8.46 -8.81
CA SER A 122 3.66 -8.46 -9.64
C SER A 122 4.36 -9.82 -9.71
N ASP A 123 4.65 -10.44 -8.57
CA ASP A 123 5.42 -11.68 -8.46
C ASP A 123 4.62 -12.87 -7.90
N LEU A 124 3.33 -12.63 -7.59
CA LEU A 124 2.43 -13.60 -6.97
C LEU A 124 2.88 -14.07 -5.58
N GLU A 125 3.78 -13.33 -4.91
CA GLU A 125 4.19 -13.61 -3.53
C GLU A 125 3.00 -13.49 -2.57
N THR A 126 2.94 -14.38 -1.58
CA THR A 126 1.79 -14.52 -0.68
C THR A 126 2.19 -14.48 0.79
N SER A 127 1.36 -13.89 1.63
CA SER A 127 1.51 -13.98 3.09
C SER A 127 1.05 -15.33 3.62
N GLU A 128 1.34 -15.61 4.90
CA GLU A 128 0.72 -16.70 5.64
C GLU A 128 -0.83 -16.63 5.56
N PRO A 129 -1.50 -17.76 5.26
CA PRO A 129 -2.95 -17.79 5.16
C PRO A 129 -3.60 -17.71 6.55
N LYS A 130 -4.74 -17.00 6.62
CA LYS A 130 -5.57 -16.92 7.83
C LYS A 130 -6.92 -17.56 7.56
N PRO A 131 -7.47 -18.36 8.50
CA PRO A 131 -8.79 -18.95 8.33
C PRO A 131 -9.88 -17.87 8.33
N PHE A 132 -10.88 -18.03 7.48
CA PHE A 132 -12.06 -17.17 7.38
C PHE A 132 -13.31 -18.03 7.18
N LEU A 133 -14.43 -17.65 7.78
CA LEU A 133 -15.70 -18.38 7.71
C LEU A 133 -16.78 -17.56 7.02
N TYR A 134 -17.32 -18.09 5.92
CA TYR A 134 -18.57 -17.58 5.36
C TYR A 134 -19.75 -18.20 6.10
N TYR A 135 -20.73 -17.37 6.44
CA TYR A 135 -21.97 -17.81 7.06
C TYR A 135 -23.10 -17.79 6.03
N PRO A 136 -24.06 -18.73 6.15
CA PRO A 136 -25.25 -18.73 5.30
C PRO A 136 -26.07 -17.47 5.51
N GLU A 137 -26.60 -16.92 4.41
CA GLU A 137 -27.55 -15.81 4.49
C GLU A 137 -28.84 -16.34 5.15
N ILE A 138 -29.08 -15.94 6.40
CA ILE A 138 -30.32 -16.29 7.10
C ILE A 138 -31.46 -15.53 6.41
N LYS A 139 -32.11 -16.17 5.45
CA LYS A 139 -33.33 -15.63 4.84
C LYS A 139 -34.46 -15.64 5.87
N GLY A 140 -34.59 -14.51 6.57
CA GLY A 140 -35.77 -14.14 7.34
C GLY A 140 -35.62 -14.32 8.84
N THR A 141 -35.68 -13.20 9.57
CA THR A 141 -36.78 -12.94 10.51
C THR A 141 -36.81 -11.43 10.76
N TRP A 142 -37.81 -10.74 10.21
CA TRP A 142 -38.29 -9.51 10.81
C TRP A 142 -38.96 -9.93 12.12
N VAL A 143 -38.31 -9.65 13.25
CA VAL A 143 -39.02 -9.59 14.53
C VAL A 143 -39.45 -8.15 14.71
N VAL A 144 -40.76 -7.99 14.77
CA VAL A 144 -41.55 -6.77 15.03
C VAL A 144 -40.97 -5.85 16.09
#